data_AF-A0A0T6ZC71-F1
#
_entry.id   AF-A0A0T6ZC71-F1
#
_cell.length_a   1.000
_cell.length_b   1.000
_cell.length_c   1.000
_cell.angle_alpha   90.00
_cell.angle_beta   90.00
_cell.angle_gamma   90.00
#
_symmetry.space_group_name_H-M   'P 1'
#
loop_
_entity.id
_entity.type
_entity.pdbx_description
1 polymer ?
#
loop_
_entity_poly.entity_id
_entity_poly.type
_entity_poly.pdbx_seq_one_letter_code
_entity_poly.pdbx_strand_id
1 'polypeptide(L)'
;MSAVDVRRHQRGGKANGLEEISGGFDKVSSTAGQLSAEQKAALSALVGPMMPTLNGLFDKVLAIPGVSDILKPTIDALKAKLAGLSA
;
A
#
# COMPACT_ATOMS: atom_id res chain seq x y z
N MET A 1 -8.78 27.53 29.85
CA MET A 1 -8.31 26.69 28.72
C MET A 1 -7.55 25.50 29.30
N SER A 2 -8.14 24.30 29.34
CA SER A 2 -7.62 23.17 30.14
C SER A 2 -6.91 22.10 29.32
N ALA A 3 -5.84 21.53 29.90
CA ALA A 3 -4.96 20.50 29.36
C ALA A 3 -5.63 19.15 28.98
N VAL A 4 -6.96 19.05 29.12
CA VAL A 4 -7.78 17.88 28.74
C VAL A 4 -8.20 17.95 27.27
N ASP A 5 -8.22 19.13 26.66
CA ASP A 5 -8.66 19.32 25.26
C ASP A 5 -7.58 18.93 24.23
N VAL A 6 -6.30 19.16 24.56
CA VAL A 6 -5.15 18.78 23.70
C VAL A 6 -5.00 17.25 23.58
N ARG A 7 -5.42 16.47 24.59
CA ARG A 7 -5.25 15.01 24.60
C ARG A 7 -6.34 14.26 23.81
N ARG A 8 -7.40 14.93 23.34
CA ARG A 8 -8.43 14.32 22.49
C ARG A 8 -8.06 14.28 21.00
N HIS A 9 -7.08 15.07 20.56
CA HIS A 9 -6.58 15.03 19.18
C HIS A 9 -5.51 13.97 18.90
N GLN A 10 -5.00 13.27 19.92
CA GLN A 10 -4.04 12.18 19.75
C GLN A 10 -4.67 10.77 19.72
N ARG A 11 -6.01 10.66 19.80
CA ARG A 11 -6.75 9.38 19.82
C ARG A 11 -7.20 8.87 18.44
N GLY A 12 -6.56 9.32 17.35
CA GLY A 12 -6.83 8.83 15.97
C GLY A 12 -5.74 7.96 15.33
N GLY A 13 -4.58 7.80 15.98
CA GLY A 13 -3.35 7.37 15.30
C GLY A 13 -3.14 5.88 15.03
N LYS A 14 -4.13 4.98 15.22
CA LYS A 14 -3.90 3.52 15.13
C LYS A 14 -4.95 2.70 14.37
N ALA A 15 -5.71 3.31 13.47
CA ALA A 15 -6.54 2.59 12.50
C ALA A 15 -5.95 2.58 11.07
N ASN A 16 -5.06 3.51 10.73
CA ASN A 16 -4.93 3.95 9.34
C ASN A 16 -3.68 3.51 8.56
N GLY A 17 -2.79 2.66 9.10
CA GLY A 17 -1.54 2.33 8.38
C GLY A 17 -1.79 1.71 6.99
N LEU A 18 -2.74 0.78 6.89
CA LEU A 18 -3.07 0.10 5.64
C LEU A 18 -3.89 0.98 4.69
N GLU A 19 -4.81 1.80 5.22
CA GLU A 19 -5.60 2.76 4.45
C GLU A 19 -4.74 3.89 3.90
N GLU A 20 -3.77 4.39 4.69
CA GLU A 20 -2.80 5.40 4.29
C GLU A 20 -1.84 4.86 3.22
N ILE A 21 -1.36 3.62 3.39
CA ILE A 21 -0.59 2.92 2.35
C ILE A 21 -1.43 2.76 1.07
N SER A 22 -2.71 2.41 1.21
CA SER A 22 -3.62 2.28 0.06
C SER A 22 -3.83 3.60 -0.68
N GLY A 23 -4.01 4.71 0.05
CA GLY A 23 -4.13 6.06 -0.53
C GLY A 23 -2.84 6.56 -1.16
N GLY A 24 -1.68 6.25 -0.56
CA GLY A 24 -0.37 6.50 -1.17
C GLY A 24 -0.21 5.71 -2.47
N PHE A 25 -0.62 4.45 -2.48
CA PHE A 25 -0.58 3.61 -3.67
C PHE A 25 -1.53 4.11 -4.76
N ASP A 26 -2.68 4.65 -4.40
CA ASP A 26 -3.62 5.25 -5.33
C ASP A 26 -3.01 6.46 -6.07
N LYS A 27 -2.31 7.33 -5.33
CA LYS A 27 -1.54 8.43 -5.92
C LYS A 27 -0.44 7.93 -6.85
N VAL A 28 0.36 6.94 -6.41
CA VAL A 28 1.41 6.34 -7.24
C VAL A 28 0.83 5.73 -8.52
N SER A 29 -0.30 5.02 -8.42
CA SER A 29 -1.00 4.44 -9.56
C SER A 29 -1.54 5.50 -10.51
N SER A 30 -2.10 6.60 -10.00
CA SER A 30 -2.57 7.72 -10.81
C SER A 30 -1.42 8.41 -11.53
N THR A 31 -0.33 8.72 -10.80
CA THR A 31 0.88 9.30 -11.39
C THR A 31 1.50 8.37 -12.41
N ALA A 32 1.54 7.06 -12.14
CA ALA A 32 2.02 6.07 -13.08
C ALA A 32 1.17 5.97 -14.34
N GLY A 33 -0.14 6.17 -14.25
CA GLY A 33 -1.03 6.31 -15.40
C GLY A 33 -0.65 7.48 -16.32
N GLN A 34 0.01 8.50 -15.77
CA GLN A 34 0.44 9.72 -16.47
C GLN A 34 1.91 9.69 -16.93
N LEU A 35 2.65 8.62 -16.61
CA LEU A 35 4.06 8.47 -17.01
C LEU A 35 4.20 8.13 -18.50
N SER A 36 5.26 8.64 -19.13
CA SER A 36 5.71 8.20 -20.46
C SER A 36 6.11 6.71 -20.44
N ALA A 37 6.11 6.05 -21.61
CA ALA A 37 6.53 4.66 -21.76
C ALA A 37 7.94 4.41 -21.19
N GLU A 38 8.88 5.33 -21.37
CA GLU A 38 10.25 5.23 -20.82
C GLU A 38 10.27 5.27 -19.28
N GLN A 39 9.39 6.08 -18.69
CA GLN A 39 9.28 6.22 -17.23
C GLN A 39 8.58 5.02 -16.60
N LYS A 40 7.57 4.45 -17.28
CA LYS A 40 6.95 3.17 -16.90
C LYS A 40 7.97 2.04 -16.96
N ALA A 41 8.81 1.99 -18.00
CA ALA A 41 9.87 1.00 -18.12
C ALA A 41 10.91 1.10 -17.00
N ALA A 42 11.34 2.31 -16.63
CA ALA A 42 12.24 2.53 -15.50
C ALA A 42 11.62 2.11 -14.16
N LEU A 43 10.32 2.40 -13.97
CA LEU A 43 9.59 1.99 -12.77
C LEU A 43 9.40 0.47 -12.70
N SER A 44 9.06 -0.16 -13.82
CA SER A 44 8.96 -1.62 -13.92
C SER A 44 10.32 -2.30 -13.67
N ALA A 45 11.42 -1.72 -14.16
CA ALA A 45 12.77 -2.22 -13.88
C ALA A 45 13.16 -2.12 -12.39
N LEU A 46 12.61 -1.16 -11.65
CA LEU A 46 12.82 -1.03 -10.21
C LEU A 46 11.90 -1.96 -9.40
N VAL A 47 10.62 -2.05 -9.78
CA VAL A 47 9.59 -2.81 -9.03
C VAL A 47 9.67 -4.30 -9.33
N GLY A 48 9.95 -4.68 -10.58
CA GLY A 48 10.01 -6.08 -11.03
C GLY A 48 10.91 -6.97 -10.16
N PRO A 49 12.16 -6.59 -9.86
CA PRO A 49 13.04 -7.34 -8.96
C PRO A 49 12.53 -7.42 -7.51
N MET A 50 11.72 -6.46 -7.07
CA MET A 50 11.16 -6.40 -5.71
C MET A 50 9.84 -7.17 -5.56
N MET A 51 9.13 -7.45 -6.66
CA MET A 51 7.88 -8.22 -6.66
C MET A 51 7.93 -9.56 -5.91
N PRO A 52 8.96 -10.42 -6.05
CA PRO A 52 9.05 -11.65 -5.26
C PRO A 52 9.12 -11.37 -3.75
N THR A 53 9.86 -10.35 -3.32
CA THR A 53 9.94 -9.94 -1.91
C THR A 53 8.59 -9.40 -1.40
N LEU A 54 7.93 -8.54 -2.17
CA LEU A 54 6.61 -8.00 -1.83
C LEU A 54 5.56 -9.11 -1.71
N ASN A 55 5.53 -10.03 -2.67
CA ASN A 55 4.66 -11.20 -2.63
C ASN A 55 4.93 -12.07 -1.40
N GLY A 56 6.19 -12.29 -1.03
CA GLY A 56 6.55 -13.01 0.19
C GLY A 56 6.10 -12.31 1.48
N LEU A 57 6.14 -10.98 1.53
CA LEU A 57 5.62 -10.21 2.67
C LEU A 57 4.09 -10.31 2.75
N PHE A 58 3.40 -10.20 1.62
CA PHE A 58 1.94 -10.38 1.57
C PHE A 58 1.53 -11.78 2.02
N ASP A 59 2.23 -12.81 1.57
CA ASP A 59 1.97 -14.19 1.97
C ASP A 59 2.16 -14.40 3.48
N LYS A 60 3.24 -13.86 4.04
CA LYS A 60 3.49 -13.89 5.49
C LYS A 60 2.40 -13.20 6.31
N VAL A 61 1.87 -12.07 5.82
CA VAL A 61 0.78 -11.34 6.49
C VAL A 61 -0.55 -12.10 6.38
N LEU A 62 -0.83 -12.68 5.21
CA LEU A 62 -2.03 -13.51 5.01
C LEU A 62 -1.96 -14.85 5.74
N ALA A 63 -0.77 -15.35 6.06
CA ALA A 63 -0.61 -16.55 6.87
C ALA A 63 -0.97 -16.35 8.35
N ILE A 64 -1.13 -15.10 8.82
CA ILE A 64 -1.50 -14.81 10.20
C ILE A 64 -3.01 -15.13 10.41
N PRO A 65 -3.36 -16.04 11.34
CA PRO A 65 -4.75 -16.38 11.63
C PRO A 65 -5.56 -15.14 12.03
N GLY A 66 -6.75 -14.97 11.44
CA GLY A 66 -7.64 -13.83 11.71
C GLY A 66 -7.26 -12.52 11.02
N VAL A 67 -6.07 -12.42 10.40
CA VAL A 67 -5.66 -11.23 9.63
C VAL A 67 -6.02 -11.35 8.16
N SER A 68 -5.98 -12.56 7.61
CA SER A 68 -6.26 -12.82 6.19
C SER A 68 -7.61 -12.30 5.73
N ASP A 69 -8.67 -12.57 6.48
CA ASP A 69 -10.03 -12.16 6.12
C ASP A 69 -10.17 -10.62 6.01
N ILE A 70 -9.42 -9.90 6.85
CA ILE A 70 -9.45 -8.44 6.91
C ILE A 70 -8.55 -7.82 5.83
N LEU A 71 -7.34 -8.37 5.64
CA LEU A 71 -6.32 -7.76 4.78
C LEU A 71 -6.29 -8.29 3.35
N LYS A 72 -6.88 -9.46 3.08
CA LYS A 72 -6.93 -10.04 1.72
C LYS A 72 -7.46 -9.06 0.67
N PRO A 73 -8.60 -8.36 0.84
CA PRO A 73 -9.07 -7.41 -0.17
C PRO A 73 -8.08 -6.25 -0.40
N THR A 74 -7.45 -5.74 0.66
CA THR A 74 -6.45 -4.67 0.56
C THR A 74 -5.17 -5.14 -0.13
N ILE A 75 -4.68 -6.33 0.21
CA ILE A 75 -3.48 -6.92 -0.39
C ILE A 75 -3.71 -7.25 -1.87
N ASP A 76 -4.90 -7.75 -2.23
CA ASP A 76 -5.26 -8.02 -3.62
C ASP A 76 -5.27 -6.73 -4.45
N ALA A 77 -5.86 -5.66 -3.92
CA ALA A 77 -5.84 -4.34 -4.54
C ALA A 77 -4.40 -3.79 -4.71
N LEU A 78 -3.53 -3.98 -3.71
CA LEU A 78 -2.12 -3.58 -3.80
C LEU A 78 -1.37 -4.39 -4.85
N LYS A 79 -1.58 -5.71 -4.92
CA LYS A 79 -0.99 -6.57 -5.96
C LYS A 79 -1.44 -6.17 -7.36
N ALA A 80 -2.71 -5.85 -7.56
CA ALA A 80 -3.23 -5.40 -8.84
C ALA A 80 -2.59 -4.08 -9.28
N LYS A 81 -2.47 -3.11 -8.37
CA LYS A 81 -1.82 -1.83 -8.67
C LYS A 81 -0.32 -2.01 -8.96
N LEU A 82 0.37 -2.88 -8.21
CA LEU A 82 1.78 -3.25 -8.47
C LEU A 82 1.96 -3.91 -9.84
N ALA A 83 1.09 -4.86 -10.20
CA ALA A 83 1.11 -5.51 -11.49
C ALA A 83 0.92 -4.51 -12.64
N GLY A 84 0.02 -3.53 -12.47
CA GLY A 84 -0.19 -2.44 -13.42
C GLY A 84 0.98 -1.46 -13.54
N LEU A 85 1.90 -1.43 -12.58
CA LEU A 85 3.14 -0.64 -12.60
C LEU A 85 4.30 -1.39 -13.26
N SER A 86 4.29 -2.73 -13.15
CA SER A 86 5.31 -3.60 -13.72
C SER A 86 5.02 -4.06 -15.16
N ALA A 87 3.80 -3.86 -15.65
CA ALA A 87 3.36 -4.24 -17.00
C ALA A 87 3.80 -3.25 -18.08
#